data_AF-A0A954Z0R2-F1
#
_entry.id   AF-A0A954Z0R2-F1
#
_cell.length_a   1.000
_cell.length_b   1.000
_cell.length_c   1.000
_cell.angle_alpha   90.00
_cell.angle_beta   90.00
_cell.angle_gamma   90.00
#
_symmetry.space_group_name_H-M   'P 1'
#
loop_
_entity.id
_entity.type
_entity.pdbx_description
1 polymer ?
#
loop_
_entity_poly.entity_id
_entity_poly.type
_entity_poly.pdbx_seq_one_letter_code
_entity_poly.pdbx_strand_id
1 'polypeptide(L)'
;ALCTGTQKCCLPSGECIDADPLCCEQRGGTAQGDGSACATPAKCCLADGVCIESDPECCVMAGGTSLDLGAPCLPPEKCCYENGDCADLEPQCCFLSGGFPIGPGSFCAPPEACCLPDMSCIETDPECCLNRQGQPLGPGSVCTPPEKCCLPNGLCLDVPFECCLIAGGTPAGPGSVCLPPQACCFPNGGCGDLDPECCQIFGGQPLGLGSTCQQNPPCNPDA
;
A
#
# COMPACT_ATOMS: atom_id res chain seq x y z
N ALA A 1 33.97 38.52 -18.63
CA ALA A 1 33.49 38.12 -19.96
C ALA A 1 32.21 38.89 -20.23
N LEU A 2 32.06 39.50 -21.42
CA LEU A 2 30.83 40.19 -21.80
C LEU A 2 29.85 39.14 -22.30
N CYS A 3 28.70 39.04 -21.62
CA CYS A 3 27.61 38.13 -21.94
C CYS A 3 26.88 38.67 -23.18
N THR A 4 26.94 37.98 -24.32
CA THR A 4 26.26 38.43 -25.54
C THR A 4 25.49 37.26 -26.14
N GLY A 5 24.16 37.34 -26.02
CA GLY A 5 23.24 36.26 -26.36
C GLY A 5 22.75 35.55 -25.10
N THR A 6 21.47 35.71 -24.78
CA THR A 6 20.81 34.91 -23.75
C THR A 6 20.18 33.70 -24.41
N GLN A 7 20.36 32.54 -23.81
CA GLN A 7 19.69 31.31 -24.19
C GLN A 7 19.10 30.65 -22.94
N LYS A 8 18.20 29.68 -23.15
CA LYS A 8 17.63 28.89 -22.05
C LYS A 8 18.76 28.17 -21.30
N CYS A 9 18.80 28.37 -19.99
CA CYS A 9 19.70 27.70 -19.07
C CYS A 9 18.88 26.97 -18.01
N CYS A 10 19.03 25.65 -17.95
CA CYS A 10 18.38 24.83 -16.94
C CYS A 10 19.34 24.56 -15.80
N LEU A 11 18.98 25.02 -14.61
CA LEU A 11 19.75 24.79 -13.39
C LEU A 11 19.42 23.40 -12.79
N PRO A 12 20.32 22.81 -11.99
CA PRO A 12 20.05 21.53 -11.31
C PRO A 12 18.84 21.56 -10.36
N SER A 13 18.42 22.75 -9.93
CA SER A 13 17.21 22.95 -9.13
C SER A 13 15.90 22.82 -9.94
N GLY A 14 15.98 22.72 -11.27
CA GLY A 14 14.83 22.82 -12.18
C GLY A 14 14.44 24.26 -12.54
N GLU A 15 15.11 25.26 -11.97
CA GLU A 15 14.88 26.67 -12.37
C GLU A 15 15.40 26.91 -13.79
N CYS A 16 14.60 27.63 -14.58
CA CYS A 16 14.98 28.11 -15.91
C CYS A 16 15.34 29.59 -15.85
N ILE A 17 16.54 29.94 -16.34
CA ILE A 17 16.94 31.33 -16.52
C ILE A 17 17.41 31.56 -17.96
N ASP A 18 17.14 32.75 -18.51
CA ASP A 18 17.74 33.19 -19.77
C ASP A 18 19.13 33.76 -19.48
N ALA A 19 20.17 32.97 -19.76
CA ALA A 19 21.55 33.31 -19.43
C ALA A 19 22.49 33.08 -20.61
N ASP A 20 23.61 33.80 -20.60
CA ASP A 20 24.73 33.50 -21.48
C ASP A 20 25.29 32.09 -21.17
N PRO A 21 25.70 31.31 -22.19
CA PRO A 21 26.23 29.95 -22.00
C PRO A 21 27.28 29.83 -20.89
N LEU A 22 28.24 30.76 -20.82
CA LEU A 22 29.29 30.73 -19.81
C LEU A 22 28.73 31.02 -18.41
N CYS A 23 27.73 31.90 -18.31
CA CYS A 23 27.05 32.17 -17.04
C CYS A 23 26.20 30.98 -16.59
N CYS A 24 25.61 30.25 -17.54
CA CYS A 24 24.87 29.04 -17.26
C CYS A 24 25.77 27.97 -16.64
N GLU A 25 26.90 27.68 -17.28
CA GLU A 25 27.88 26.71 -16.78
C GLU A 25 28.49 27.12 -15.44
N GLN A 26 28.77 28.42 -15.24
CA GLN A 26 29.28 28.93 -13.95
C GLN A 26 28.31 28.73 -12.79
N ARG A 27 27.00 28.63 -13.07
CA ARG A 27 25.96 28.32 -12.09
C ARG A 27 25.66 26.83 -11.98
N GLY A 28 26.43 25.99 -12.68
CA GLY A 28 26.22 24.53 -12.75
C GLY A 28 25.01 24.13 -13.60
N GLY A 29 24.47 25.04 -14.41
CA GLY A 29 23.36 24.77 -15.31
C GLY A 29 23.80 24.24 -16.68
N THR A 30 22.83 23.77 -17.45
CA THR A 30 23.02 23.28 -18.82
C THR A 30 22.33 24.20 -19.83
N ALA A 31 23.10 24.79 -20.74
CA ALA A 31 22.59 25.64 -21.81
C ALA A 31 21.90 24.81 -22.91
N GLN A 32 20.77 25.29 -23.44
CA GLN A 32 19.92 24.54 -24.38
C GLN A 32 20.13 24.91 -25.86
N GLY A 33 21.05 25.82 -26.16
CA GLY A 33 21.42 26.20 -27.54
C GLY A 33 20.84 27.55 -27.98
N ASP A 34 21.50 28.15 -28.98
CA ASP A 34 21.22 29.51 -29.42
C ASP A 34 19.77 29.69 -29.88
N GLY A 35 19.15 30.80 -29.46
CA GLY A 35 17.76 31.13 -29.80
C GLY A 35 16.69 30.42 -28.96
N SER A 36 17.09 29.59 -28.01
CA SER A 36 16.19 29.07 -26.97
C SER A 36 15.90 30.15 -25.92
N ALA A 37 14.70 30.14 -25.34
CA ALA A 37 14.32 31.00 -24.23
C ALA A 37 13.46 30.19 -23.24
N CYS A 38 13.48 30.57 -21.96
CA CYS A 38 12.60 29.98 -20.97
C CYS A 38 11.13 30.11 -21.38
N ALA A 39 10.44 28.98 -21.43
CA ALA A 39 9.01 28.94 -21.65
C ALA A 39 8.26 29.25 -20.36
N THR A 40 6.93 29.39 -20.46
CA THR A 40 6.06 29.44 -19.29
C THR A 40 6.30 28.19 -18.43
N PRO A 41 6.55 28.34 -17.12
CA PRO A 41 6.69 27.20 -16.22
C PRO A 41 5.47 26.28 -16.32
N ALA A 42 5.76 24.99 -16.36
CA ALA A 42 4.79 23.93 -16.19
C ALA A 42 5.02 23.27 -14.83
N LYS A 43 4.01 22.55 -14.40
CA LYS A 43 4.15 21.59 -13.31
C LYS A 43 5.17 20.52 -13.68
N CYS A 44 6.10 20.26 -12.78
CA CYS A 44 7.13 19.25 -12.94
C CYS A 44 7.12 18.30 -11.74
N CYS A 45 6.76 17.05 -12.00
CA CYS A 45 6.82 15.99 -11.00
C CYS A 45 8.18 15.31 -11.09
N LEU A 46 9.03 15.52 -10.09
CA LEU A 46 10.31 14.84 -9.96
C LEU A 46 10.12 13.37 -9.55
N ALA A 47 11.17 12.57 -9.71
CA ALA A 47 11.13 11.14 -9.43
C ALA A 47 10.87 10.79 -7.95
N ASP A 48 11.14 11.72 -7.03
CA ASP A 48 10.84 11.61 -5.60
C ASP A 48 9.41 12.08 -5.24
N GLY A 49 8.59 12.42 -6.24
CA GLY A 49 7.22 12.89 -6.07
C GLY A 49 7.10 14.38 -5.78
N VAL A 50 8.22 15.10 -5.61
CA VAL A 50 8.20 16.55 -5.38
C VAL A 50 7.70 17.27 -6.63
N CYS A 51 6.72 18.15 -6.43
CA CYS A 51 6.28 19.08 -7.46
C CYS A 51 7.11 20.36 -7.41
N ILE A 52 7.66 20.76 -8.57
CA ILE A 52 8.23 22.09 -8.78
C ILE A 52 7.58 22.74 -10.00
N GLU A 53 7.61 24.07 -10.05
CA GLU A 53 7.25 24.83 -11.25
C GLU A 53 8.52 25.07 -12.07
N SER A 54 8.62 24.44 -13.24
CA SER A 54 9.83 24.43 -14.07
C SER A 54 9.47 24.60 -15.54
N ASP A 55 10.39 25.15 -16.32
CA ASP A 55 10.32 25.02 -17.77
C ASP A 55 10.20 23.52 -18.15
N PRO A 56 9.34 23.15 -19.14
CA PRO A 56 9.11 21.75 -19.48
C PRO A 56 10.37 20.97 -19.87
N GLU A 57 11.30 21.60 -20.58
CA GLU A 57 12.55 20.95 -21.02
C GLU A 57 13.52 20.80 -19.85
N CYS A 58 13.59 21.82 -18.99
CA CYS A 58 14.37 21.74 -17.74
C CYS A 58 13.84 20.63 -16.81
N CYS A 59 12.52 20.44 -16.77
CA CYS A 59 11.89 19.38 -15.97
C CYS A 59 12.36 17.99 -16.41
N VAL A 60 12.32 17.72 -17.72
CA VAL A 60 12.73 16.43 -18.27
C VAL A 60 14.23 16.18 -18.03
N MET A 61 15.06 17.21 -18.14
CA MET A 61 16.49 17.08 -17.83
C MET A 61 16.77 16.85 -16.34
N ALA A 62 15.93 17.36 -15.45
CA ALA A 62 15.97 17.05 -14.02
C ALA A 62 15.47 15.63 -13.70
N GLY A 63 15.09 14.83 -14.71
CA GLY A 63 14.52 13.50 -14.53
C GLY A 63 13.06 13.51 -14.10
N GLY A 64 12.39 14.66 -14.19
CA GLY A 64 10.97 14.80 -13.91
C GLY A 64 10.08 14.60 -15.12
N THR A 65 8.78 14.62 -14.88
CA THR A 65 7.74 14.62 -15.91
C THR A 65 7.03 15.96 -15.92
N SER A 66 7.11 16.69 -17.04
CA SER A 66 6.39 17.94 -17.22
C SER A 66 4.92 17.68 -17.54
N LEU A 67 4.02 18.34 -16.83
CA LEU A 67 2.58 18.25 -16.98
C LEU A 67 2.01 19.55 -17.58
N ASP A 68 0.79 19.93 -17.18
CA ASP A 68 0.03 21.05 -17.72
C ASP A 68 0.83 22.37 -17.74
N LEU A 69 0.97 22.95 -18.94
CA LEU A 69 1.63 24.24 -19.15
C LEU A 69 0.88 25.36 -18.41
N GLY A 70 1.61 26.13 -17.58
CA GLY A 70 1.05 27.27 -16.85
C GLY A 70 0.17 26.91 -15.63
N ALA A 71 0.07 25.63 -15.27
CA ALA A 71 -0.56 25.21 -14.02
C ALA A 71 0.46 25.25 -12.88
N PRO A 72 0.16 25.92 -11.75
CA PRO A 72 1.03 25.91 -10.58
C PRO A 72 0.99 24.54 -9.90
N CYS A 73 1.96 24.31 -9.00
CA CYS A 73 1.85 23.18 -8.11
C CYS A 73 0.65 23.34 -7.16
N LEU A 74 -0.13 22.27 -6.98
CA LEU A 74 -1.17 22.20 -5.97
C LEU A 74 -0.56 21.82 -4.61
N PRO A 75 -1.23 22.17 -3.50
CA PRO A 75 -0.81 21.71 -2.18
C PRO A 75 -0.71 20.17 -2.14
N PRO A 76 0.26 19.60 -1.41
CA PRO A 76 0.33 18.16 -1.19
C PRO A 76 -0.93 17.64 -0.51
N GLU A 77 -1.28 16.41 -0.86
CA GLU A 77 -2.34 15.63 -0.24
C GLU A 77 -1.90 14.18 -0.06
N LYS A 78 -2.67 13.40 0.70
CA LYS A 78 -2.37 11.99 0.96
C LYS A 78 -2.35 11.19 -0.34
N CYS A 79 -1.22 10.53 -0.60
CA CYS A 79 -1.01 9.58 -1.67
C CYS A 79 -0.87 8.17 -1.10
N CYS A 80 -1.80 7.28 -1.47
CA CYS A 80 -1.81 5.89 -1.02
C CYS A 80 -1.22 4.95 -2.07
N TYR A 81 -0.28 4.12 -1.68
CA TYR A 81 0.34 3.12 -2.56
C TYR A 81 -0.18 1.71 -2.28
N GLU A 82 -0.04 0.81 -3.26
CA GLU A 82 -0.51 -0.58 -3.12
C GLU A 82 0.24 -1.38 -2.07
N ASN A 83 1.49 -1.01 -1.77
CA ASN A 83 2.31 -1.65 -0.75
C ASN A 83 2.00 -1.17 0.67
N GLY A 84 1.07 -0.24 0.86
CA GLY A 84 0.74 0.35 2.16
C GLY A 84 1.55 1.60 2.51
N ASP A 85 2.49 2.01 1.67
CA ASP A 85 3.20 3.27 1.87
C ASP A 85 2.23 4.45 1.70
N CYS A 86 2.52 5.52 2.43
CA CYS A 86 1.81 6.78 2.36
C CYS A 86 2.83 7.91 2.18
N ALA A 87 2.57 8.81 1.23
CA ALA A 87 3.34 10.04 1.08
C ALA A 87 2.41 11.24 0.88
N ASP A 88 2.81 12.40 1.40
CA ASP A 88 2.11 13.66 1.12
C ASP A 88 2.66 14.25 -0.17
N LEU A 89 1.97 13.98 -1.28
CA LEU A 89 2.38 14.39 -2.62
C LEU A 89 1.33 15.26 -3.28
N GLU A 90 1.76 16.04 -4.25
CA GLU A 90 0.80 16.70 -5.12
C GLU A 90 -0.07 15.65 -5.87
N PRO A 91 -1.40 15.85 -6.04
CA PRO A 91 -2.31 14.91 -6.68
C PRO A 91 -1.83 14.30 -7.99
N GLN A 92 -1.30 15.11 -8.92
CA GLN A 92 -0.86 14.60 -10.23
C GLN A 92 0.47 13.85 -10.13
N CYS A 93 1.38 14.28 -9.24
CA CYS A 93 2.61 13.55 -8.97
C CYS A 93 2.34 12.22 -8.26
N CYS A 94 1.31 12.15 -7.40
CA CYS A 94 0.83 10.91 -6.80
C CYS A 94 0.42 9.89 -7.87
N PHE A 95 -0.43 10.30 -8.82
CA PHE A 95 -0.84 9.43 -9.93
C PHE A 95 0.34 8.97 -10.79
N LEU A 96 1.26 9.88 -11.14
CA LEU A 96 2.45 9.54 -11.93
C LEU A 96 3.37 8.55 -11.20
N SER A 97 3.43 8.63 -9.88
CA SER A 97 4.20 7.71 -9.03
C SER A 97 3.51 6.36 -8.82
N GLY A 98 2.33 6.14 -9.41
CA GLY A 98 1.55 4.91 -9.26
C GLY A 98 0.72 4.84 -7.98
N GLY A 99 0.55 5.95 -7.27
CA GLY A 99 -0.31 6.05 -6.10
C GLY A 99 -1.73 6.54 -6.43
N PHE A 100 -2.59 6.53 -5.41
CA PHE A 100 -3.94 7.06 -5.48
C PHE A 100 -4.11 8.23 -4.50
N PRO A 101 -4.41 9.45 -5.00
CA PRO A 101 -4.67 10.59 -4.15
C PRO A 101 -6.05 10.48 -3.49
N ILE A 102 -6.10 10.77 -2.19
CA ILE A 102 -7.35 10.73 -1.40
C ILE A 102 -8.16 12.03 -1.56
N GLY A 103 -7.45 13.16 -1.70
CA GLY A 103 -8.04 14.45 -2.00
C GLY A 103 -7.60 15.57 -1.06
N PRO A 104 -8.03 16.81 -1.34
CA PRO A 104 -7.40 18.00 -0.75
C PRO A 104 -7.53 18.08 0.78
N GLY A 105 -6.44 18.49 1.44
CA GLY A 105 -6.40 18.66 2.90
C GLY A 105 -6.25 17.35 3.69
N SER A 106 -6.04 16.22 3.00
CA SER A 106 -5.62 14.96 3.61
C SER A 106 -4.10 14.93 3.77
N PHE A 107 -3.63 14.27 4.83
CA PHE A 107 -2.20 14.06 5.11
C PHE A 107 -1.99 12.68 5.69
N CYS A 108 -0.82 12.09 5.45
CA CYS A 108 -0.44 10.81 6.05
C CYS A 108 -0.48 10.90 7.58
N ALA A 109 -1.29 10.04 8.17
CA ALA A 109 -1.30 9.77 9.58
C ALA A 109 -0.22 8.72 9.93
N PRO A 110 0.15 8.58 11.21
CA PRO A 110 0.97 7.46 11.65
C PRO A 110 0.37 6.12 11.19
N PRO A 111 1.20 5.17 10.71
CA PRO A 111 0.71 3.85 10.34
C PRO A 111 0.02 3.14 11.50
N GLU A 112 -1.01 2.40 11.17
CA GLU A 112 -1.67 1.45 12.06
C GLU A 112 -1.94 0.15 11.31
N ALA A 113 -2.24 -0.90 12.06
CA ALA A 113 -2.53 -2.20 11.47
C ALA A 113 -3.84 -2.17 10.69
N CYS A 114 -3.79 -2.73 9.49
CA CYS A 114 -4.88 -2.79 8.53
C CYS A 114 -5.12 -4.25 8.12
N CYS A 115 -6.29 -4.78 8.45
CA CYS A 115 -6.72 -6.08 7.99
C CYS A 115 -7.33 -5.97 6.59
N LEU A 116 -6.65 -6.53 5.59
CA LEU A 116 -7.11 -6.52 4.21
C LEU A 116 -8.16 -7.63 3.96
N PRO A 117 -8.95 -7.54 2.86
CA PRO A 117 -9.97 -8.55 2.54
C PRO A 117 -9.44 -9.97 2.36
N ASP A 118 -8.16 -10.13 2.02
CA ASP A 118 -7.47 -11.43 1.91
C ASP A 118 -6.97 -11.95 3.26
N MET A 119 -7.31 -11.28 4.36
CA MET A 119 -6.89 -11.54 5.74
C MET A 119 -5.40 -11.32 6.02
N SER A 120 -4.66 -10.75 5.07
CA SER A 120 -3.32 -10.23 5.37
C SER A 120 -3.41 -8.98 6.23
N CYS A 121 -2.33 -8.69 6.96
CA CYS A 121 -2.19 -7.46 7.73
C CYS A 121 -1.01 -6.66 7.21
N ILE A 122 -1.23 -5.37 7.00
CA ILE A 122 -0.18 -4.40 6.68
C ILE A 122 -0.25 -3.22 7.65
N GLU A 123 0.89 -2.58 7.89
CA GLU A 123 0.95 -1.29 8.59
C GLU A 123 0.78 -0.19 7.54
N THR A 124 -0.27 0.61 7.63
CA THR A 124 -0.54 1.68 6.66
C THR A 124 -1.32 2.82 7.32
N ASP A 125 -1.38 3.96 6.65
CA ASP A 125 -2.31 5.03 7.01
C ASP A 125 -3.77 4.50 7.02
N PRO A 126 -4.64 4.96 7.97
CA PRO A 126 -6.01 4.47 8.10
C PRO A 126 -6.89 4.70 6.87
N GLU A 127 -6.74 5.82 6.17
CA GLU A 127 -7.51 6.09 4.94
C GLU A 127 -6.95 5.29 3.76
N CYS A 128 -5.63 5.05 3.72
CA CYS A 128 -5.04 4.13 2.75
C CYS A 128 -5.54 2.69 2.97
N CYS A 129 -5.74 2.28 4.22
CA CYS A 129 -6.39 1.01 4.56
C CYS A 129 -7.81 0.94 3.98
N LEU A 130 -8.63 1.96 4.22
CA LEU A 130 -10.00 2.04 3.71
C LEU A 130 -10.05 2.08 2.18
N ASN A 131 -9.12 2.79 1.53
CA ASN A 131 -9.01 2.83 0.07
C ASN A 131 -8.74 1.45 -0.54
N ARG A 132 -8.07 0.56 0.22
CA ARG A 132 -7.84 -0.85 -0.14
C ARG A 132 -8.97 -1.79 0.31
N GLN A 133 -10.11 -1.24 0.74
CA GLN A 133 -11.24 -1.99 1.30
C GLN A 133 -10.85 -2.80 2.56
N GLY A 134 -9.74 -2.45 3.19
CA GLY A 134 -9.32 -3.02 4.46
C GLY A 134 -10.04 -2.37 5.64
N GLN A 135 -9.85 -2.98 6.81
CA GLN A 135 -10.38 -2.47 8.07
C GLN A 135 -9.24 -2.00 8.98
N PRO A 136 -9.17 -0.68 9.27
CA PRO A 136 -8.22 -0.16 10.24
C PRO A 136 -8.51 -0.67 11.65
N LEU A 137 -7.46 -1.01 12.40
CA LEU A 137 -7.56 -1.49 13.78
C LEU A 137 -7.45 -0.38 14.82
N GLY A 138 -7.16 0.84 14.37
CA GLY A 138 -7.09 2.05 15.18
C GLY A 138 -5.69 2.37 15.70
N PRO A 139 -5.52 3.56 16.29
CA PRO A 139 -4.20 4.12 16.51
C PRO A 139 -3.34 3.29 17.47
N GLY A 140 -2.09 3.05 17.08
CA GLY A 140 -1.11 2.29 17.87
C GLY A 140 -1.30 0.78 17.80
N SER A 141 -2.24 0.27 17.01
CA SER A 141 -2.28 -1.13 16.63
C SER A 141 -1.07 -1.50 15.77
N VAL A 142 -0.66 -2.77 15.85
CA VAL A 142 0.40 -3.35 15.03
C VAL A 142 -0.02 -4.75 14.57
N CYS A 143 0.43 -5.17 13.40
CA CYS A 143 0.24 -6.50 12.85
C CYS A 143 1.00 -7.50 13.71
N THR A 144 0.23 -8.35 14.41
CA THR A 144 0.78 -9.46 15.16
C THR A 144 1.24 -10.59 14.24
N PRO A 145 2.19 -11.44 14.65
CA PRO A 145 2.51 -12.64 13.90
C PRO A 145 1.27 -13.50 13.66
N PRO A 146 1.13 -14.15 12.49
CA PRO A 146 -0.01 -15.02 12.21
C PRO A 146 -0.16 -16.13 13.25
N GLU A 147 -1.40 -16.38 13.64
CA GLU A 147 -1.81 -17.53 14.46
C GLU A 147 -3.02 -18.22 13.84
N LYS A 148 -3.33 -19.43 14.33
CA LYS A 148 -4.47 -20.19 13.83
C LYS A 148 -5.78 -19.45 14.10
N CYS A 149 -6.53 -19.24 13.03
CA CYS A 149 -7.89 -18.70 13.07
C CYS A 149 -8.90 -19.74 12.62
N CYS A 150 -9.80 -20.11 13.53
CA CYS A 150 -10.90 -21.04 13.25
C CYS A 150 -12.13 -20.28 12.78
N LEU A 151 -12.42 -20.32 11.48
CA LEU A 151 -13.58 -19.65 10.91
C LEU A 151 -14.85 -20.50 11.03
N PRO A 152 -16.04 -19.88 11.18
CA PRO A 152 -17.31 -20.61 11.33
C PRO A 152 -17.67 -21.50 10.14
N ASN A 153 -17.11 -21.25 8.96
CA ASN A 153 -17.29 -22.08 7.76
C ASN A 153 -16.40 -23.33 7.76
N GLY A 154 -15.61 -23.55 8.82
CA GLY A 154 -14.71 -24.68 8.97
C GLY A 154 -13.31 -24.48 8.36
N LEU A 155 -13.07 -23.33 7.72
CA LEU A 155 -11.75 -23.00 7.22
C LEU A 155 -10.81 -22.64 8.38
N CYS A 156 -9.58 -23.11 8.28
CA CYS A 156 -8.48 -22.70 9.14
C CYS A 156 -7.56 -21.77 8.34
N LEU A 157 -7.27 -20.59 8.87
CA LEU A 157 -6.31 -19.65 8.28
C LEU A 157 -5.24 -19.27 9.31
N ASP A 158 -3.99 -19.16 8.87
CA ASP A 158 -2.92 -18.57 9.67
C ASP A 158 -2.90 -17.06 9.45
N VAL A 159 -3.54 -16.31 10.34
CA VAL A 159 -3.74 -14.85 10.21
C VAL A 159 -3.51 -14.15 11.55
N PRO A 160 -3.18 -12.85 11.56
CA PRO A 160 -3.03 -12.10 12.81
C PRO A 160 -4.28 -12.16 13.68
N PHE A 161 -4.10 -12.13 15.00
CA PHE A 161 -5.16 -12.26 16.01
C PHE A 161 -6.34 -11.31 15.71
N GLU A 162 -6.03 -10.06 15.41
CA GLU A 162 -7.01 -9.01 15.19
C GLU A 162 -7.82 -9.23 13.91
N CYS A 163 -7.17 -9.71 12.84
CA CYS A 163 -7.83 -10.03 11.58
C CYS A 163 -8.73 -11.27 11.71
N CYS A 164 -8.34 -12.23 12.55
CA CYS A 164 -9.19 -13.37 12.87
C CYS A 164 -10.52 -12.93 13.51
N LEU A 165 -10.46 -11.98 14.46
CA LEU A 165 -11.66 -11.46 15.13
C LEU A 165 -12.57 -10.72 14.14
N ILE A 166 -12.01 -9.93 13.23
CA ILE A 166 -12.77 -9.22 12.19
C ILE A 166 -13.47 -10.20 11.25
N ALA A 167 -12.81 -11.30 10.92
CA ALA A 167 -13.39 -12.38 10.11
C ALA A 167 -14.54 -13.14 10.80
N GLY A 168 -14.82 -12.85 12.08
CA GLY A 168 -15.76 -13.62 12.90
C GLY A 168 -15.21 -14.99 13.29
N GLY A 169 -13.89 -15.17 13.20
CA GLY A 169 -13.21 -16.40 13.62
C GLY A 169 -12.91 -16.44 15.11
N THR A 170 -12.45 -17.61 15.56
CA THR A 170 -11.93 -17.82 16.91
C THR A 170 -10.42 -18.08 16.82
N PRO A 171 -9.57 -17.21 17.37
CA PRO A 171 -8.13 -17.43 17.42
C PRO A 171 -7.80 -18.57 18.40
N ALA A 172 -6.91 -19.50 18.01
CA ALA A 172 -6.46 -20.58 18.89
C ALA A 172 -5.28 -20.19 19.79
N GLY A 173 -4.76 -18.97 19.60
CA GLY A 173 -3.74 -18.35 20.44
C GLY A 173 -2.33 -18.40 19.85
N PRO A 174 -1.36 -17.70 20.48
CA PRO A 174 -0.08 -17.40 19.86
C PRO A 174 0.76 -18.63 19.54
N GLY A 175 1.33 -18.66 18.33
CA GLY A 175 2.19 -19.74 17.86
C GLY A 175 1.46 -21.01 17.42
N SER A 176 0.12 -21.00 17.44
CA SER A 176 -0.69 -22.02 16.78
C SER A 176 -0.57 -21.87 15.25
N VAL A 177 -0.65 -23.00 14.55
CA VAL A 177 -0.63 -23.06 13.08
C VAL A 177 -1.68 -24.03 12.59
N CYS A 178 -2.29 -23.73 11.44
CA CYS A 178 -3.23 -24.61 10.78
C CYS A 178 -2.59 -25.95 10.42
N LEU A 179 -3.26 -27.04 10.81
CA LEU A 179 -2.90 -28.40 10.47
C LEU A 179 -3.81 -28.93 9.35
N PRO A 180 -3.39 -30.00 8.64
CA PRO A 180 -4.23 -30.66 7.66
C PRO A 180 -5.60 -31.06 8.27
N PRO A 181 -6.70 -30.85 7.53
CA PRO A 181 -8.04 -31.22 8.00
C PRO A 181 -8.15 -32.72 8.34
N GLN A 182 -8.96 -33.02 9.34
CA GLN A 182 -9.33 -34.37 9.78
C GLN A 182 -10.85 -34.43 9.97
N ALA A 183 -11.44 -35.63 9.95
CA ALA A 183 -12.84 -35.79 10.26
C ALA A 183 -13.13 -35.28 11.68
N CYS A 184 -14.01 -34.30 11.79
CA CYS A 184 -14.49 -33.72 13.03
C CYS A 184 -15.92 -34.14 13.30
N CYS A 185 -16.13 -34.84 14.40
CA CYS A 185 -17.40 -35.42 14.77
C CYS A 185 -18.15 -34.61 15.81
N PHE A 186 -19.35 -34.16 15.45
CA PHE A 186 -20.19 -33.35 16.33
C PHE A 186 -21.22 -34.21 17.08
N PRO A 187 -21.63 -33.80 18.30
CA PRO A 187 -22.61 -34.54 19.10
C PRO A 187 -23.97 -34.73 18.43
N ASN A 188 -24.31 -33.89 17.45
CA ASN A 188 -25.54 -34.00 16.66
C ASN A 188 -25.45 -35.04 15.52
N GLY A 189 -24.35 -35.79 15.42
CA GLY A 189 -24.08 -36.75 14.36
C GLY A 189 -23.53 -36.12 13.07
N GLY A 190 -23.35 -34.80 13.03
CA GLY A 190 -22.72 -34.11 11.91
C GLY A 190 -21.22 -34.40 11.82
N CYS A 191 -20.68 -34.29 10.61
CA CYS A 191 -19.25 -34.43 10.34
C CYS A 191 -18.77 -33.28 9.44
N GLY A 192 -17.61 -32.69 9.76
CA GLY A 192 -16.89 -31.79 8.86
C GLY A 192 -15.39 -32.10 8.84
N ASP A 193 -14.71 -31.92 7.71
CA ASP A 193 -13.25 -32.06 7.64
C ASP A 193 -12.61 -30.74 8.08
N LEU A 194 -12.14 -30.68 9.33
CA LEU A 194 -11.67 -29.46 10.00
C LEU A 194 -10.25 -29.62 10.54
N ASP A 195 -9.55 -28.50 10.77
CA ASP A 195 -8.35 -28.52 11.62
C ASP A 195 -8.70 -29.16 13.00
N PRO A 196 -7.82 -29.99 13.58
CA PRO A 196 -8.13 -30.77 14.78
C PRO A 196 -8.44 -29.92 16.02
N GLU A 197 -7.84 -28.74 16.13
CA GLU A 197 -8.06 -27.83 17.23
C GLU A 197 -9.29 -26.97 16.98
N CYS A 198 -9.51 -26.53 15.73
CA CYS A 198 -10.78 -25.89 15.35
C CYS A 198 -11.98 -26.82 15.59
N CYS A 199 -11.81 -28.12 15.33
CA CYS A 199 -12.80 -29.12 15.66
C CYS A 199 -13.17 -29.10 17.16
N GLN A 200 -12.18 -29.07 18.04
CA GLN A 200 -12.39 -29.00 19.49
C GLN A 200 -13.02 -27.67 19.91
N ILE A 201 -12.57 -26.55 19.32
CA ILE A 201 -13.14 -25.21 19.56
C ILE A 201 -14.64 -25.18 19.23
N PHE A 202 -15.05 -25.82 18.13
CA PHE A 202 -16.45 -25.92 17.73
C PHE A 202 -17.23 -27.04 18.45
N GLY A 203 -16.65 -27.69 19.46
CA GLY A 203 -17.30 -28.70 20.29
C GLY A 203 -17.43 -30.08 19.62
N GLY A 204 -16.63 -30.34 18.59
CA GLY A 204 -16.50 -31.65 17.96
C GLY A 204 -15.29 -32.45 18.48
N GLN A 205 -15.21 -33.70 18.07
CA GLN A 205 -14.10 -34.61 18.37
C GLN A 205 -13.36 -34.98 17.08
N PRO A 206 -12.05 -34.67 16.96
CA PRO A 206 -11.26 -35.07 15.79
C PRO A 206 -10.96 -36.57 15.84
N LEU A 207 -11.06 -37.25 14.70
CA LEU A 207 -10.83 -38.70 14.60
C LEU A 207 -9.39 -39.10 14.30
N GLY A 208 -8.48 -38.13 14.19
CA GLY A 208 -7.06 -38.36 13.95
C GLY A 208 -6.63 -38.18 12.49
N LEU A 209 -5.32 -38.13 12.29
CA LEU A 209 -4.70 -37.89 10.99
C LEU A 209 -5.14 -38.92 9.94
N GLY A 210 -5.50 -38.43 8.74
CA GLY A 210 -5.92 -39.26 7.62
C GLY A 210 -7.39 -39.68 7.64
N SER A 211 -8.14 -39.32 8.69
CA SER A 211 -9.59 -39.49 8.70
C SER A 211 -10.28 -38.44 7.83
N THR A 212 -11.36 -38.83 7.15
CA THR A 212 -12.26 -37.90 6.43
C THR A 212 -13.71 -38.25 6.69
N CYS A 213 -14.61 -37.26 6.57
CA CYS A 213 -16.05 -37.49 6.74
C CYS A 213 -16.64 -38.46 5.69
N GLN A 214 -16.01 -38.61 4.53
CA GLN A 214 -16.40 -39.63 3.54
C GLN A 214 -16.11 -41.06 4.03
N GLN A 215 -15.06 -41.27 4.81
CA GLN A 215 -14.66 -42.57 5.31
C GLN A 215 -15.40 -42.95 6.61
N ASN A 216 -15.89 -41.95 7.35
CA ASN A 216 -16.55 -42.13 8.65
C ASN A 216 -17.98 -41.52 8.66
N PRO A 217 -18.93 -42.08 7.88
CA PRO A 217 -20.20 -41.44 7.54
C PRO A 217 -21.26 -41.38 8.65
N PRO A 218 -21.16 -42.12 9.78
CA PRO A 218 -21.68 -41.61 11.03
C PRO A 218 -20.51 -41.41 12.01
N CYS A 219 -20.41 -40.18 12.50
CA CYS A 219 -19.83 -39.88 13.80
C CYS A 219 -20.65 -40.61 14.86
N ASN A 220 -20.39 -41.91 14.98
CA ASN A 220 -21.29 -42.83 15.66
C ASN A 220 -21.21 -42.57 17.17
N PRO A 221 -22.31 -42.16 17.84
CA PRO A 221 -22.34 -42.15 19.29
C PRO A 221 -22.26 -43.57 19.90
N ASP A 222 -22.39 -44.64 19.09
CA ASP A 222 -22.49 -46.04 19.51
C ASP A 222 -21.67 -47.03 18.62
N ALA A 223 -20.44 -46.71 18.18
CA ALA A 223 -19.54 -47.67 17.49
C ALA A 223 -18.67 -48.43 18.49
#